data_AF-A0A8S1BKA2-F1
#
_entry.id   AF-A0A8S1BKA2-F1
#
_cell.length_a   1.000
_cell.length_b   1.000
_cell.length_c   1.000
_cell.angle_alpha   90.00
_cell.angle_beta   90.00
_cell.angle_gamma   90.00
#
_symmetry.space_group_name_H-M   'P 1'
#
loop_
_entity.id
_entity.type
_entity.pdbx_description
1 polymer ?
#
loop_
_entity_poly.entity_id
_entity_poly.type
_entity_poly.pdbx_seq_one_letter_code
_entity_poly.pdbx_strand_id
1 'polypeptide(L)'
;MVRAKLLHTDSTKKNRPFRVKTTKTIIPEATNKLEKELINFIENTKELNIQHKYNKFEDLMKTKKTTGTAKEKKTVKWLTDETKEMLKTRVELISTTAKTRITRTKIREISKSIKLNMRKDRQRYRLEILERCIQKTGGTKRAIKQLKEKTDWIPNLYDKNMKHKTRRPEIMSIATNFFRELYSKKNYNKPNILAGGEEVPDIINA
;
A
#
# COMPACT_ATOMS: atom_id res chain seq x y z
N MET A 1 -35.20 -11.25 -0.69
CA MET A 1 -34.23 -10.14 -0.72
C MET A 1 -34.99 -8.85 -1.04
N VAL A 2 -35.26 -8.01 -0.04
CA VAL A 2 -36.13 -6.83 -0.19
C VAL A 2 -35.33 -5.68 -0.78
N ARG A 3 -35.66 -5.27 -2.02
CA ARG A 3 -35.12 -4.03 -2.62
C ARG A 3 -35.96 -2.85 -2.12
N ALA A 4 -35.35 -1.97 -1.33
CA ALA A 4 -35.95 -0.67 -1.04
C ALA A 4 -36.06 0.14 -2.34
N LYS A 5 -37.29 0.50 -2.73
CA LYS A 5 -37.54 1.49 -3.79
C LYS A 5 -37.42 2.88 -3.16
N LEU A 6 -36.37 3.62 -3.52
CA LEU A 6 -36.30 5.04 -3.21
C LEU A 6 -37.26 5.79 -4.14
N LEU A 7 -38.12 6.62 -3.55
CA LEU A 7 -39.05 7.50 -4.25
C LEU A 7 -38.28 8.35 -5.27
N HIS A 8 -38.90 8.54 -6.43
CA HIS A 8 -38.35 9.25 -7.58
C HIS A 8 -37.86 10.65 -7.20
N THR A 9 -36.55 10.82 -7.08
CA THR A 9 -35.93 12.13 -7.20
C THR A 9 -35.68 12.38 -8.69
N ASP A 10 -36.43 13.31 -9.28
CA ASP A 10 -36.22 13.82 -10.63
C ASP A 10 -34.90 14.61 -10.68
N SER A 11 -33.80 13.88 -10.68
CA SER A 11 -32.46 14.40 -10.88
C SER A 11 -31.96 13.75 -12.17
N THR A 12 -32.08 14.49 -13.29
CA THR A 12 -31.45 14.13 -14.55
C THR A 12 -29.96 13.86 -14.29
N LYS A 13 -29.53 12.61 -14.47
CA LYS A 13 -28.13 12.24 -14.27
C LYS A 13 -27.30 12.96 -15.33
N LYS A 14 -26.65 14.06 -14.96
CA LYS A 14 -25.72 14.78 -15.84
C LYS A 14 -24.67 13.81 -16.39
N ASN A 15 -24.61 13.66 -17.71
CA ASN A 15 -23.56 12.90 -18.37
C ASN A 15 -22.20 13.48 -17.96
N ARG A 16 -21.29 12.63 -17.50
CA ARG A 16 -19.95 13.07 -17.10
C ARG A 16 -19.20 13.46 -18.37
N PRO A 17 -18.70 14.71 -18.51
CA PRO A 17 -17.87 15.06 -19.63
C PRO A 17 -16.60 14.21 -19.62
N PHE A 18 -16.20 13.73 -20.79
CA PHE A 18 -14.93 13.07 -20.98
C PHE A 18 -13.80 14.04 -20.62
N ARG A 19 -13.07 13.75 -19.55
CA ARG A 19 -11.95 14.57 -19.09
C ARG A 19 -10.66 13.88 -19.50
N VAL A 20 -10.03 14.36 -20.58
CA VAL A 20 -8.63 14.05 -20.89
C VAL A 20 -7.80 14.47 -19.68
N LYS A 21 -6.94 13.57 -19.18
CA LYS A 21 -5.93 13.94 -18.20
C LYS A 21 -4.91 14.82 -18.92
N THR A 22 -5.17 16.12 -18.98
CA THR A 22 -4.12 17.07 -19.29
C THR A 22 -3.09 16.94 -18.19
N THR A 23 -1.89 16.46 -18.54
CA THR A 23 -0.68 16.62 -17.73
C THR A 23 -0.43 18.12 -17.66
N LYS A 24 -1.15 18.80 -16.78
CA LYS A 24 -0.88 20.19 -16.44
C LYS A 24 0.55 20.22 -15.91
N THR A 25 1.44 20.78 -16.73
CA THR A 25 2.59 21.61 -16.34
C THR A 25 3.29 21.16 -15.06
N ILE A 26 4.48 20.58 -15.25
CA ILE A 26 5.52 20.54 -14.22
C ILE A 26 5.53 21.91 -13.52
N ILE A 27 5.28 21.87 -12.22
CA ILE A 27 4.81 23.00 -11.42
C ILE A 27 5.89 24.10 -11.45
N PRO A 28 5.61 25.33 -11.90
CA PRO A 28 6.59 26.42 -11.93
C PRO A 28 7.18 26.70 -10.55
N GLU A 29 6.44 26.43 -9.49
CA GLU A 29 6.91 26.55 -8.11
C GLU A 29 8.05 25.57 -7.75
N ALA A 30 8.03 24.36 -8.31
CA ALA A 30 9.08 23.37 -8.07
C ALA A 30 10.37 23.71 -8.85
N THR A 31 10.23 24.24 -10.06
CA THR A 31 11.37 24.72 -10.86
C THR A 31 11.99 25.97 -10.23
N ASN A 32 11.17 26.92 -9.77
CA ASN A 32 11.62 28.13 -9.10
C ASN A 32 12.35 27.82 -7.78
N LYS A 33 11.90 26.78 -7.04
CA LYS A 33 12.57 26.33 -5.82
C LYS A 33 13.95 25.73 -6.14
N LEU A 34 14.04 24.89 -7.18
CA LEU A 34 15.31 24.31 -7.61
C LEU A 34 16.30 25.40 -8.07
N GLU A 35 15.81 26.39 -8.80
CA GLU A 35 16.62 27.52 -9.27
C GLU A 35 17.22 28.31 -8.09
N LYS A 36 16.41 28.64 -7.08
CA LYS A 36 16.90 29.30 -5.85
C LYS A 36 17.94 28.46 -5.11
N GLU A 37 17.74 27.14 -5.02
CA GLU A 37 18.69 26.23 -4.39
C GLU A 37 20.03 26.20 -5.14
N LEU A 38 20.01 26.24 -6.47
CA LEU A 38 21.22 26.26 -7.30
C LEU A 38 21.96 27.60 -7.22
N ILE A 39 21.24 28.73 -7.21
CA ILE A 39 21.84 30.06 -7.03
C ILE A 39 22.55 30.15 -5.68
N ASN A 40 21.88 29.72 -4.61
CA ASN A 40 22.48 29.70 -3.27
C ASN A 40 23.69 28.75 -3.19
N PHE A 41 23.67 27.62 -3.91
CA PHE A 41 24.83 26.73 -4.00
C PHE A 41 26.02 27.40 -4.70
N ILE A 42 25.77 28.11 -5.80
CA ILE A 42 26.80 28.84 -6.53
C ILE A 42 27.44 29.89 -5.63
N GLU A 43 26.64 30.68 -4.91
CA GLU A 43 27.11 31.71 -3.98
C GLU A 43 27.99 31.14 -2.86
N ASN A 44 27.54 30.07 -2.21
CA ASN A 44 28.29 29.42 -1.12
C ASN A 44 29.54 28.65 -1.58
N THR A 45 29.74 28.51 -2.89
CA THR A 45 30.89 27.81 -3.47
C THR A 45 31.79 28.72 -4.30
N LYS A 46 31.55 30.03 -4.33
CA LYS A 46 32.34 31.00 -5.14
C LYS A 46 33.84 30.90 -4.86
N GLU A 47 34.23 30.92 -3.59
CA GLU A 47 35.63 30.97 -3.14
C GLU A 47 36.31 29.60 -3.03
N LEU A 48 35.59 28.50 -3.28
CA LEU A 48 36.15 27.16 -3.14
C LEU A 48 36.99 26.75 -4.37
N ASN A 49 38.01 25.92 -4.14
CA ASN A 49 38.70 25.23 -5.23
C ASN A 49 37.72 24.36 -6.03
N ILE A 50 37.90 24.30 -7.36
CA ILE A 50 37.08 23.56 -8.34
C ILE A 50 36.78 22.13 -7.87
N GLN A 51 37.79 21.40 -7.36
CA GLN A 51 37.60 20.04 -6.87
C GLN A 51 36.62 19.98 -5.68
N HIS A 52 36.70 20.93 -4.75
CA HIS A 52 35.78 20.99 -3.63
C HIS A 52 34.36 21.39 -4.05
N LYS A 53 34.20 22.16 -5.15
CA LYS A 53 32.88 22.45 -5.73
C LYS A 53 32.22 21.16 -6.26
N TYR A 54 32.99 20.35 -7.00
CA TYR A 54 32.49 19.07 -7.52
C TYR A 54 32.15 18.09 -6.41
N ASN A 55 32.99 17.95 -5.38
CA ASN A 55 32.71 17.06 -4.25
C ASN A 55 31.42 17.48 -3.51
N LYS A 56 31.24 18.77 -3.21
CA LYS A 56 30.00 19.28 -2.59
C LYS A 56 28.76 19.06 -3.46
N PHE A 57 28.91 19.20 -4.77
CA PHE A 57 27.82 18.95 -5.71
C PHE A 57 27.45 17.46 -5.75
N GLU A 58 28.44 16.58 -5.73
CA GLU A 58 28.24 15.13 -5.66
C GLU A 58 27.50 14.72 -4.39
N ASP A 59 27.87 15.29 -3.24
CA ASP A 59 27.18 15.06 -1.96
C ASP A 59 25.73 15.57 -1.99
N LEU A 60 25.49 16.72 -2.61
CA LEU A 60 24.14 17.28 -2.80
C LEU A 60 23.28 16.35 -3.68
N MET A 61 23.85 15.77 -4.73
CA MET A 61 23.17 14.80 -5.59
C MET A 61 22.88 13.48 -4.88
N LYS A 62 23.83 12.99 -4.07
CA LYS A 62 23.66 11.77 -3.25
C LYS A 62 22.55 11.94 -2.21
N THR A 63 22.55 13.07 -1.48
CA THR A 63 21.54 13.38 -0.46
C THR A 63 20.13 13.54 -1.05
N LYS A 64 19.98 14.19 -2.21
CA LYS A 64 18.68 14.31 -2.90
C LYS A 64 18.15 12.97 -3.41
N LYS A 65 19.02 12.04 -3.83
CA LYS A 65 18.60 10.67 -4.20
C LYS A 65 18.06 9.90 -2.99
N THR A 66 18.64 10.10 -1.81
CA THR A 66 18.16 9.44 -0.58
C THR A 66 16.84 10.01 -0.04
N THR A 67 16.54 11.29 -0.24
CA THR A 67 15.27 11.90 0.20
C THR A 67 14.08 11.56 -0.70
N GLY A 68 14.32 11.11 -1.94
CA GLY A 68 13.29 10.75 -2.91
C GLY A 68 12.37 9.57 -2.53
N THR A 69 12.69 8.81 -1.49
CA THR A 69 11.83 7.69 -1.03
C THR A 69 11.82 7.50 0.48
N ALA A 70 11.97 8.56 1.28
CA ALA A 70 11.48 8.48 2.64
C ALA A 70 9.94 8.44 2.54
N LYS A 71 9.36 7.24 2.39
CA LYS A 71 7.92 7.03 2.50
C LYS A 71 7.52 7.70 3.81
N GLU A 72 6.90 8.88 3.74
CA GLU A 72 6.30 9.52 4.90
C GLU A 72 5.58 8.41 5.65
N LYS A 73 5.95 8.20 6.92
CA LYS A 73 5.31 7.17 7.76
C LYS A 73 3.83 7.46 7.66
N LYS A 74 3.10 6.63 6.90
CA LYS A 74 1.70 6.90 6.55
C LYS A 74 0.97 7.18 7.84
N THR A 75 0.66 8.44 8.10
CA THR A 75 -0.05 8.82 9.30
C THR A 75 -1.40 8.13 9.23
N VAL A 76 -1.76 7.46 10.31
CA VAL A 76 -3.00 6.69 10.37
C VAL A 76 -4.16 7.69 10.35
N LYS A 77 -4.71 7.95 9.16
CA LYS A 77 -5.72 9.02 8.93
C LYS A 77 -7.00 8.86 9.74
N TRP A 78 -7.30 7.65 10.21
CA TRP A 78 -8.52 7.36 10.95
C TRP A 78 -8.41 7.59 12.46
N LEU A 79 -7.19 7.80 12.98
CA LEU A 79 -6.93 7.91 14.41
C LEU A 79 -7.11 9.36 14.90
N THR A 80 -7.82 9.55 16.01
CA THR A 80 -7.97 10.85 16.68
C THR A 80 -6.67 11.33 17.30
N ASP A 81 -6.60 12.62 17.53
CA ASP A 81 -5.47 13.23 18.23
C ASP A 81 -5.43 12.80 19.70
N GLU A 82 -6.57 12.62 20.36
CA GLU A 82 -6.67 12.01 21.69
C GLU A 82 -5.99 10.63 21.72
N THR A 83 -6.33 9.74 20.79
CA THR A 83 -5.74 8.40 20.79
C THR A 83 -4.26 8.42 20.41
N LYS A 84 -3.82 9.36 19.57
CA LYS A 84 -2.39 9.58 19.29
C LYS A 84 -1.65 10.03 20.55
N GLU A 85 -2.23 10.92 21.34
CA GLU A 85 -1.65 11.37 22.60
C GLU A 85 -1.55 10.23 23.60
N MET A 86 -2.60 9.41 23.76
CA MET A 86 -2.53 8.20 24.60
C MET A 86 -1.44 7.22 24.15
N LEU A 87 -1.20 7.09 22.85
CA LEU A 87 -0.10 6.28 22.33
C LEU A 87 1.27 6.87 22.70
N LYS A 88 1.43 8.20 22.62
CA LYS A 88 2.67 8.87 23.03
C LYS A 88 2.93 8.68 24.52
N THR A 89 1.94 8.97 25.37
CA THR A 89 2.07 8.79 26.83
C THR A 89 2.37 7.34 27.20
N ARG A 90 1.77 6.36 26.52
CA ARG A 90 2.10 4.94 26.71
C ARG A 90 3.57 4.64 26.35
N VAL A 91 4.09 5.21 25.25
CA VAL A 91 5.49 5.01 24.84
C VAL A 91 6.43 5.60 25.88
N GLU A 92 6.16 6.82 26.35
CA GLU A 92 6.93 7.50 27.41
C GLU A 92 6.97 6.66 28.69
N LEU A 93 5.80 6.17 29.15
CA LEU A 93 5.71 5.30 30.32
C LEU A 93 6.48 3.99 30.15
N ILE A 94 6.49 3.40 28.94
CA ILE A 94 7.23 2.17 28.66
C ILE A 94 8.75 2.41 28.65
N SER A 95 9.19 3.58 28.18
CA SER A 95 10.61 3.94 28.11
C SER A 95 11.26 4.24 29.46
N THR A 96 10.47 4.50 30.51
CA THR A 96 11.02 4.68 31.85
C THR A 96 11.73 3.42 32.35
N THR A 97 12.96 3.59 32.88
CA THR A 97 13.84 2.49 33.32
C THR A 97 13.38 1.86 34.62
N ALA A 98 12.94 2.66 35.60
CA ALA A 98 12.42 2.20 36.88
C ALA A 98 10.88 2.08 36.87
N LYS A 99 10.37 0.88 36.59
CA LYS A 99 8.92 0.62 36.50
C LYS A 99 8.32 0.27 37.86
N THR A 100 7.85 1.29 38.58
CA THR A 100 7.07 1.14 39.83
C THR A 100 5.73 0.42 39.58
N ARG A 101 5.16 -0.26 40.58
CA ARG A 101 3.82 -0.91 40.48
C ARG A 101 2.75 0.03 39.89
N ILE A 102 2.77 1.30 40.28
CA ILE A 102 1.86 2.35 39.79
C ILE A 102 2.04 2.61 38.28
N THR A 103 3.28 2.61 37.78
CA THR A 103 3.53 2.80 36.33
C THR A 103 2.97 1.62 35.53
N ARG A 104 3.08 0.40 36.05
CA ARG A 104 2.56 -0.82 35.40
C ARG A 104 1.03 -0.82 35.35
N THR A 105 0.35 -0.37 36.41
CA THR A 105 -1.12 -0.23 36.41
C THR A 105 -1.58 0.84 35.43
N LYS A 106 -0.92 2.01 35.42
CA LYS A 106 -1.20 3.09 34.44
C LYS A 106 -1.02 2.62 33.00
N ILE A 107 0.05 1.89 32.68
CA ILE A 107 0.26 1.32 31.34
C ILE A 107 -0.89 0.37 30.99
N ARG A 108 -1.35 -0.47 31.93
CA ARG A 108 -2.47 -1.40 31.70
C ARG A 108 -3.76 -0.65 31.40
N GLU A 109 -4.09 0.38 32.17
CA GLU A 109 -5.27 1.20 31.99
C GLU A 109 -5.25 1.95 30.67
N ILE A 110 -4.16 2.66 30.37
CA ILE A 110 -3.95 3.37 29.11
C ILE A 110 -4.05 2.39 27.93
N SER A 111 -3.47 1.19 28.05
CA SER A 111 -3.56 0.18 26.98
C SER A 111 -4.99 -0.29 26.72
N LYS A 112 -5.83 -0.43 27.77
CA LYS A 112 -7.25 -0.76 27.62
C LYS A 112 -8.00 0.38 26.94
N SER A 113 -7.77 1.62 27.36
CA SER A 113 -8.41 2.80 26.80
C SER A 113 -8.02 3.03 25.34
N ILE A 114 -6.74 2.90 24.98
CA ILE A 114 -6.27 2.95 23.59
C ILE A 114 -7.02 1.92 22.74
N LYS A 115 -7.13 0.68 23.20
CA LYS A 115 -7.82 -0.38 22.46
C LYS A 115 -9.29 -0.03 22.20
N LEU A 116 -9.97 0.56 23.19
CA LEU A 116 -11.36 0.98 23.06
C LEU A 116 -11.49 2.18 22.11
N ASN A 117 -10.65 3.21 22.28
CA ASN A 117 -10.68 4.41 21.46
C ASN A 117 -10.33 4.11 19.99
N MET A 118 -9.37 3.22 19.72
CA MET A 118 -9.07 2.76 18.35
C MET A 118 -10.28 2.09 17.67
N ARG A 119 -11.10 1.34 18.42
CA ARG A 119 -12.33 0.75 17.87
C ARG A 119 -13.36 1.83 17.54
N LYS A 120 -13.56 2.79 18.44
CA LYS A 120 -14.46 3.93 18.25
C LYS A 120 -14.03 4.80 17.06
N ASP A 121 -12.75 5.12 16.98
CA ASP A 121 -12.15 5.91 15.90
C ASP A 121 -12.33 5.26 14.54
N ARG A 122 -12.05 3.96 14.44
CA ARG A 122 -12.26 3.21 13.21
C ARG A 122 -13.73 3.21 12.80
N GLN A 123 -14.65 3.08 13.75
CA GLN A 123 -16.08 3.13 13.47
C GLN A 123 -16.52 4.51 12.97
N ARG A 124 -16.11 5.58 13.65
CA ARG A 124 -16.38 6.97 13.25
C ARG A 124 -15.88 7.23 11.84
N TYR A 125 -14.62 6.90 11.55
CA TYR A 125 -14.03 7.09 10.23
C TYR A 125 -14.76 6.34 9.12
N ARG A 126 -15.20 5.10 9.39
CA ARG A 126 -15.99 4.31 8.43
C ARG A 126 -17.33 4.98 8.12
N LEU A 127 -18.03 5.47 9.15
CA LEU A 127 -19.30 6.17 8.99
C LEU A 127 -19.12 7.47 8.19
N GLU A 128 -18.10 8.26 8.52
CA GLU A 128 -17.79 9.50 7.81
C GLU A 128 -17.52 9.27 6.31
N ILE A 129 -16.78 8.20 5.97
CA ILE A 129 -16.53 7.85 4.56
C ILE A 129 -17.81 7.39 3.86
N LEU A 130 -18.65 6.61 4.54
CA LEU A 130 -19.93 6.16 4.00
C LEU A 130 -20.82 7.36 3.70
N GLU A 131 -21.03 8.24 4.68
CA GLU A 131 -21.82 9.45 4.55
C GLU A 131 -21.33 10.34 3.41
N ARG A 132 -20.02 10.65 3.40
CA ARG A 132 -19.39 11.45 2.35
C ARG A 132 -19.60 10.86 0.96
N CYS A 133 -19.51 9.54 0.81
CA CYS A 133 -19.72 8.88 -0.47
C CYS A 133 -21.20 8.84 -0.89
N ILE A 134 -22.11 8.66 0.07
CA ILE A 134 -23.56 8.70 -0.17
C ILE A 134 -23.97 10.11 -0.60
N GLN A 135 -23.55 11.15 0.13
CA GLN A 135 -23.83 12.55 -0.23
C GLN A 135 -23.27 12.91 -1.61
N LYS A 136 -22.04 12.49 -1.92
CA LYS A 136 -21.36 12.88 -3.17
C LYS A 136 -21.79 12.08 -4.41
N THR A 137 -22.09 10.79 -4.24
CA THR A 137 -22.33 9.86 -5.37
C THR A 137 -23.63 9.10 -5.31
N GLY A 138 -24.41 9.24 -4.24
CA GLY A 138 -25.67 8.53 -4.01
C GLY A 138 -25.50 7.03 -3.75
N GLY A 139 -24.27 6.52 -3.54
CA GLY A 139 -24.02 5.09 -3.46
C GLY A 139 -22.84 4.68 -2.58
N THR A 140 -22.91 3.46 -2.05
CA THR A 140 -21.95 2.90 -1.09
C THR A 140 -20.77 2.17 -1.74
N LYS A 141 -20.85 1.81 -3.03
CA LYS A 141 -19.80 1.07 -3.76
C LYS A 141 -18.44 1.77 -3.67
N ARG A 142 -18.43 3.11 -3.75
CA ARG A 142 -17.20 3.91 -3.64
C ARG A 142 -16.61 3.89 -2.23
N ALA A 143 -17.47 3.97 -1.20
CA ALA A 143 -17.04 3.87 0.19
C ALA A 143 -16.44 2.51 0.49
N ILE A 144 -17.09 1.41 0.06
CA ILE A 144 -16.58 0.04 0.25
C ILE A 144 -15.19 -0.12 -0.36
N LYS A 145 -14.95 0.45 -1.56
CA LYS A 145 -13.63 0.43 -2.20
C LYS A 145 -12.58 1.21 -1.41
N GLN A 146 -12.93 2.35 -0.81
CA GLN A 146 -12.01 3.16 0.00
C GLN A 146 -11.72 2.54 1.36
N LEU A 147 -12.72 1.89 1.97
CA LEU A 147 -12.62 1.23 3.27
C LEU A 147 -11.99 -0.18 3.18
N LYS A 148 -11.63 -0.65 1.98
CA LYS A 148 -11.00 -1.94 1.78
C LYS A 148 -9.53 -1.87 2.23
N GLU A 149 -9.21 -2.57 3.32
CA GLU A 149 -7.88 -2.54 3.94
C GLU A 149 -6.86 -3.42 3.22
N LYS A 150 -7.30 -4.56 2.71
CA LYS A 150 -6.46 -5.51 1.97
C LYS A 150 -7.19 -6.04 0.75
N THR A 151 -6.42 -6.29 -0.30
CA THR A 151 -6.82 -7.05 -1.47
C THR A 151 -6.07 -8.34 -1.46
N ASP A 152 -6.78 -9.46 -1.58
CA ASP A 152 -6.13 -10.75 -1.78
C ASP A 152 -5.38 -10.74 -3.10
N TRP A 153 -4.20 -11.36 -3.12
CA TRP A 153 -3.37 -11.46 -4.33
C TRP A 153 -4.07 -12.29 -5.40
N ILE A 154 -4.67 -13.41 -5.00
CA ILE A 154 -5.48 -14.28 -5.85
C ILE A 154 -6.79 -14.52 -5.09
N PRO A 155 -7.91 -13.93 -5.53
CA PRO A 155 -9.23 -14.24 -4.98
C PRO A 155 -9.54 -15.72 -5.16
N ASN A 156 -10.22 -16.33 -4.18
CA ASN A 156 -10.71 -17.71 -4.27
C ASN A 156 -9.61 -18.77 -4.55
N LEU A 157 -8.37 -18.54 -4.11
CA LEU A 157 -7.36 -19.60 -4.11
C LEU A 157 -7.59 -20.55 -2.94
N TYR A 158 -7.92 -21.80 -3.25
CA TYR A 158 -8.13 -22.87 -2.27
C TYR A 158 -7.00 -23.89 -2.35
N ASP A 159 -6.60 -24.36 -1.19
CA ASP A 159 -5.72 -25.51 -1.03
C ASP A 159 -6.50 -26.83 -1.25
N LYS A 160 -5.79 -27.96 -1.36
CA LYS A 160 -6.38 -29.31 -1.50
C LYS A 160 -7.39 -29.63 -0.38
N ASN A 161 -7.20 -29.03 0.79
CA ASN A 161 -8.06 -29.16 1.97
C ASN A 161 -9.20 -28.12 2.00
N MET A 162 -9.56 -27.48 0.88
CA MET A 162 -10.58 -26.43 0.76
C MET A 162 -10.35 -25.20 1.66
N LYS A 163 -9.11 -24.99 2.12
CA LYS A 163 -8.73 -23.83 2.93
C LYS A 163 -8.33 -22.68 2.02
N HIS A 164 -8.91 -21.50 2.24
CA HIS A 164 -8.57 -20.28 1.50
C HIS A 164 -7.17 -19.78 1.85
N LYS A 165 -6.32 -19.56 0.85
CA LYS A 165 -4.93 -19.10 1.00
C LYS A 165 -4.76 -17.72 0.37
N THR A 166 -4.29 -16.76 1.15
CA THR A 166 -4.17 -15.34 0.73
C THR A 166 -2.75 -14.80 0.85
N ARG A 167 -1.88 -15.48 1.61
CA ARG A 167 -0.51 -15.01 1.86
C ARG A 167 0.39 -15.46 0.71
N ARG A 168 1.27 -14.55 0.25
CA ARG A 168 2.26 -14.84 -0.80
C ARG A 168 3.03 -16.17 -0.62
N PRO A 169 3.61 -16.50 0.55
CA PRO A 169 4.36 -17.77 0.69
C PRO A 169 3.46 -19.00 0.48
N GLU A 170 2.21 -18.93 0.92
CA GLU A 170 1.24 -20.02 0.72
C GLU A 170 0.89 -20.17 -0.76
N ILE A 171 0.64 -19.07 -1.45
CA ILE A 171 0.38 -19.04 -2.90
C ILE A 171 1.56 -19.65 -3.66
N MET A 172 2.79 -19.25 -3.32
CA MET A 172 4.00 -19.78 -3.94
C MET A 172 4.16 -21.28 -3.69
N SER A 173 3.87 -21.75 -2.47
CA SER A 173 3.92 -23.18 -2.17
C SER A 173 2.92 -23.99 -2.97
N ILE A 174 1.69 -23.49 -3.14
CA ILE A 174 0.65 -24.14 -3.95
C ILE A 174 1.11 -24.21 -5.41
N ALA A 175 1.58 -23.10 -5.97
CA ALA A 175 2.08 -23.08 -7.35
C ALA A 175 3.27 -24.03 -7.54
N THR A 176 4.22 -24.01 -6.60
CA THR A 176 5.40 -24.89 -6.65
C THR A 176 5.00 -26.36 -6.60
N ASN A 177 4.07 -26.73 -5.72
CA ASN A 177 3.57 -28.10 -5.63
C ASN A 177 2.79 -28.50 -6.88
N PHE A 178 1.95 -27.61 -7.42
CA PHE A 178 1.22 -27.84 -8.65
C PHE A 178 2.17 -28.14 -9.82
N PHE A 179 3.17 -27.29 -10.06
CA PHE A 179 4.13 -27.52 -11.14
C PHE A 179 5.03 -28.71 -10.86
N ARG A 180 5.41 -28.95 -9.60
CA ARG A 180 6.11 -30.17 -9.22
C ARG A 180 5.28 -31.39 -9.61
N GLU A 181 4.00 -31.46 -9.25
CA GLU A 181 3.14 -32.59 -9.61
C GLU A 181 2.93 -32.71 -11.12
N LEU A 182 2.77 -31.59 -11.82
CA LEU A 182 2.61 -31.53 -13.27
C LEU A 182 3.82 -32.15 -13.99
N TYR A 183 5.04 -31.81 -13.56
CA TYR A 183 6.28 -32.27 -14.19
C TYR A 183 6.90 -33.51 -13.52
N SER A 184 6.43 -33.93 -12.34
CA SER A 184 6.88 -35.17 -11.68
C SER A 184 6.23 -36.41 -12.27
N LYS A 185 5.06 -36.25 -12.92
CA LYS A 185 4.55 -37.28 -13.81
C LYS A 185 5.50 -37.34 -14.99
N LYS A 186 6.45 -38.29 -14.94
CA LYS A 186 6.97 -38.89 -16.16
C LYS A 186 5.74 -39.40 -16.90
N ASN A 187 5.23 -38.60 -17.83
CA ASN A 187 4.64 -39.18 -19.02
C ASN A 187 5.78 -40.04 -19.57
N TYR A 188 5.78 -41.33 -19.22
CA TYR A 188 6.29 -42.32 -20.13
C TYR A 188 5.38 -42.19 -21.36
N ASN A 189 5.64 -41.17 -22.16
CA ASN A 189 5.40 -41.24 -23.58
C ASN A 189 6.21 -42.48 -23.96
N LYS A 190 5.56 -43.64 -23.96
CA LYS A 190 6.05 -44.76 -24.75
C LYS A 190 6.36 -44.12 -26.10
N PRO A 191 7.59 -44.19 -26.60
CA PRO A 191 7.84 -43.74 -27.95
C PRO A 191 6.79 -44.46 -28.79
N ASN A 192 5.94 -43.71 -29.48
CA ASN A 192 5.14 -44.29 -30.53
C ASN A 192 6.19 -44.73 -31.54
N ILE A 193 6.53 -46.03 -31.52
CA ILE A 193 7.37 -46.64 -32.52
C ILE A 193 6.53 -46.58 -33.80
N LEU A 194 6.68 -45.49 -34.54
CA LEU A 194 6.32 -45.47 -35.95
C LEU A 194 7.36 -46.37 -36.62
N ALA A 195 6.87 -47.37 -37.34
CA ALA A 195 7.70 -48.32 -38.09
C ALA A 195 8.59 -47.53 -39.06
N GLY A 196 9.87 -47.36 -38.70
CA GLY A 196 10.84 -46.61 -39.51
C GLY A 196 11.80 -45.74 -38.70
N GLY A 197 12.60 -46.36 -37.82
CA GLY A 197 14.05 -46.12 -37.72
C GLY A 197 14.68 -44.73 -37.58
N GLU A 198 13.99 -43.64 -37.23
CA GLU A 198 14.66 -42.38 -36.86
C GLU A 198 14.11 -41.79 -35.56
N GLU A 199 14.96 -41.76 -34.52
CA GLU A 199 14.69 -41.06 -33.28
C GLU A 199 14.89 -39.55 -33.49
N VAL A 200 13.80 -38.82 -33.66
CA VAL A 200 13.82 -37.35 -33.60
C VAL A 200 13.47 -36.93 -32.17
N PRO A 201 14.35 -36.24 -31.42
CA PRO A 201 13.99 -35.70 -30.13
C PRO A 201 12.99 -34.55 -30.30
N ASP A 202 11.88 -34.61 -29.57
CA ASP A 202 10.87 -33.56 -29.51
C ASP A 202 11.47 -32.27 -28.93
N ILE A 203 11.80 -31.33 -29.83
CA ILE A 203 12.02 -29.94 -29.47
C ILE A 203 10.65 -29.35 -29.19
N ILE A 204 10.32 -29.30 -27.89
CA ILE A 204 9.42 -28.35 -27.22
C ILE A 204 8.53 -27.58 -28.20
N ASN A 205 7.24 -27.90 -28.27
CA ASN A 205 6.25 -26.96 -28.81
C ASN A 205 4.91 -27.04 -28.07
N ALA A 206 4.55 -25.86 -27.54
CA ALA A 206 3.25 -25.36 -27.07
C ALA A 206 2.69 -25.86 -25.71
#